data_AF-A0A7X8WLY4-F1
#
_entry.id   AF-A0A7X8WLY4-F1
#
_cell.length_a   1.000
_cell.length_b   1.000
_cell.length_c   1.000
_cell.angle_alpha   90.00
_cell.angle_beta   90.00
_cell.angle_gamma   90.00
#
_symmetry.space_group_name_H-M   'P 1'
#
loop_
_entity.id
_entity.type
_entity.pdbx_description
1 polymer ?
#
loop_
_entity_poly.entity_id
_entity_poly.type
_entity_poly.pdbx_seq_one_letter_code
_entity_poly.pdbx_strand_id
1 'polypeptide(L)' 'MKRIILRVESNTDEGWYTSQTLFANDEKIASVTDLTGCQEDGTIGRDLVDCNDIKDWIKYGYDAAKRGDELIFE' A
#
# COMPACT_ATOMS: atom_id res chain seq x y z
N MET A 1 4.20 -20.30 12.81
CA MET A 1 4.58 -19.85 11.47
C MET A 1 3.36 -19.92 10.57
N LYS A 2 2.80 -18.78 10.21
CA LYS A 2 1.71 -18.71 9.24
C LYS A 2 2.28 -18.28 7.88
N ARG A 3 1.61 -18.71 6.81
CA ARG A 3 1.84 -18.17 5.46
C ARG A 3 0.91 -16.99 5.24
N ILE A 4 1.46 -15.89 4.76
CA ILE A 4 0.73 -14.67 4.46
C ILE A 4 0.97 -14.36 2.99
N ILE A 5 -0.12 -14.39 2.23
CA ILE A 5 -0.14 -13.99 0.83
C ILE A 5 -0.35 -12.47 0.80
N LEU A 6 0.62 -11.75 0.27
CA LEU A 6 0.60 -10.31 0.08
C LEU A 6 0.20 -10.02 -1.36
N ARG A 7 -0.85 -9.20 -1.53
CA ARG A 7 -1.31 -8.70 -2.82
C ARG A 7 -1.36 -7.18 -2.78
N VAL A 8 -0.91 -6.52 -3.85
CA VAL A 8 -1.10 -5.08 -4.03
C VAL A 8 -2.10 -4.85 -5.14
N GLU A 9 -3.20 -4.18 -4.82
CA GLU A 9 -4.17 -3.75 -5.83
C GLU A 9 -3.99 -2.26 -6.09
N SER A 10 -3.89 -1.89 -7.37
CA SER A 10 -3.88 -0.51 -7.80
C SER A 10 -5.27 -0.11 -8.28
N ASN A 11 -5.76 1.03 -7.80
CA ASN A 11 -6.98 1.65 -8.28
C ASN A 11 -6.64 3.04 -8.82
N THR A 12 -7.08 3.32 -10.04
CA THR A 12 -6.97 4.64 -10.65
C THR A 12 -8.37 5.21 -10.73
N ASP A 13 -8.64 6.22 -9.90
CA ASP A 13 -9.88 6.96 -9.96
C ASP A 13 -9.71 8.22 -10.81
N GLU A 14 -10.70 8.51 -11.64
CA GLU A 14 -10.79 9.70 -12.51
C GLU A 14 -9.59 9.97 -13.45
N GLY A 15 -8.65 9.03 -13.60
CA GLY A 15 -7.50 9.11 -14.51
C GLY A 15 -6.29 9.89 -13.98
N TRP A 16 -6.38 10.48 -12.79
CA TRP A 16 -5.32 11.30 -12.18
C TRP A 16 -5.07 11.02 -10.69
N TYR A 17 -5.94 10.25 -10.04
CA TYR A 17 -5.77 9.80 -8.67
C TYR A 17 -5.40 8.32 -8.66
N THR A 18 -4.22 7.99 -8.13
CA THR A 18 -3.79 6.59 -7.95
C THR A 18 -3.81 6.23 -6.47
N SER A 19 -4.31 5.04 -6.17
CA SER A 19 -4.18 4.43 -4.86
C SER A 19 -3.68 3.01 -4.99
N GLN A 20 -2.85 2.58 -4.05
CA GLN A 20 -2.39 1.21 -3.93
C GLN A 20 -2.79 0.67 -2.57
N THR A 21 -3.48 -0.45 -2.53
CA THR A 21 -3.88 -1.10 -1.28
C THR A 21 -3.11 -2.41 -1.11
N LEU A 22 -2.44 -2.55 0.04
CA LEU A 22 -1.83 -3.80 0.46
C LEU A 22 -2.88 -4.68 1.14
N PHE A 23 -3.01 -5.91 0.66
CA PHE A 23 -3.79 -6.98 1.26
C PHE A 23 -2.88 -8.07 1.79
N ALA A 24 -3.29 -8.68 2.90
CA ALA A 24 -2.68 -9.86 3.46
C ALA A 24 -3.74 -10.94 3.69
N ASN A 25 -3.70 -12.05 2.94
CA ASN A 25 -4.74 -13.09 2.96
C ASN A 25 -6.16 -12.50 2.79
N ASP A 26 -6.34 -11.62 1.81
CA ASP A 26 -7.57 -10.85 1.52
C ASP A 26 -8.00 -9.83 2.60
N GLU A 27 -7.25 -9.67 3.69
CA GLU A 27 -7.46 -8.61 4.66
C GLU A 27 -6.74 -7.32 4.21
N LYS A 28 -7.48 -6.21 4.12
CA LYS A 28 -6.90 -4.90 3.82
C LYS A 28 -6.03 -4.44 4.98
N ILE A 29 -4.75 -4.17 4.71
CA ILE A 29 -3.80 -3.65 5.69
C ILE A 29 -3.78 -2.13 5.69
N ALA A 30 -3.42 -1.54 4.56
CA ALA A 30 -3.32 -0.09 4.41
C ALA A 30 -3.39 0.30 2.93
N SER A 31 -3.79 1.53 2.67
CA SER A 31 -3.76 2.12 1.32
C SER A 31 -2.77 3.27 1.32
N VAL A 32 -1.94 3.31 0.29
CA VAL A 32 -1.11 4.45 -0.07
C VAL A 32 -1.84 5.21 -1.16
N THR A 33 -1.94 6.52 -1.02
CA THR A 33 -2.63 7.39 -1.98
C THR A 33 -1.73 8.56 -2.37
N ASP A 34 -1.89 9.04 -3.60
CA ASP A 34 -1.20 10.26 -4.04
C ASP A 34 -1.57 11.44 -3.14
N LEU A 35 -0.60 12.29 -2.77
CA LEU A 35 -0.78 13.49 -1.94
C LEU A 35 -1.45 14.66 -2.70
N THR A 36 -2.36 14.37 -3.63
CA THR A 36 -3.01 15.39 -4.45
C THR A 36 -4.50 15.53 -4.15
N GLY A 37 -4.93 16.76 -3.88
CA GLY A 37 -6.35 17.14 -3.78
C GLY A 37 -6.91 17.76 -5.06
N CYS A 38 -6.10 17.95 -6.11
CA CYS A 38 -6.53 18.55 -7.37
C CYS A 38 -5.90 17.87 -8.60
N GLN A 39 -6.62 17.89 -9.70
CA GLN A 39 -6.23 17.22 -10.95
C GLN A 39 -4.90 17.73 -11.54
N GLU A 40 -4.62 19.02 -11.38
CA GLU A 40 -3.42 19.68 -11.94
C GLU A 40 -2.13 19.24 -11.22
N ASP A 41 -2.24 18.95 -9.93
CA ASP A 41 -1.15 18.41 -9.12
C ASP A 41 -0.96 16.91 -9.35
N GLY A 42 -1.90 16.19 -9.96
CA GLY A 42 -1.80 14.74 -10.23
C GLY A 42 -0.61 14.35 -11.12
N THR A 43 -0.04 15.28 -11.87
CA THR A 43 1.18 15.02 -12.67
C THR A 43 2.46 15.07 -11.82
N ILE A 44 2.46 15.86 -10.73
CA ILE A 44 3.58 15.99 -9.78
C ILE A 44 3.38 15.07 -8.56
N GLY A 45 2.12 14.80 -8.20
CA GLY A 45 1.69 14.02 -7.06
C GLY A 45 1.77 12.50 -7.25
N ARG A 46 1.93 11.99 -8.48
CA ARG A 46 2.20 10.56 -8.74
C ARG A 46 3.44 10.03 -8.01
N ASP A 47 4.38 10.90 -7.70
CA ASP A 47 5.62 10.56 -6.98
C ASP A 47 5.59 10.97 -5.50
N LEU A 48 4.50 11.62 -5.05
CA LEU A 48 4.34 12.11 -3.68
C LEU A 48 3.25 11.32 -2.96
N VAL A 49 3.66 10.51 -1.99
CA VAL A 49 2.77 9.71 -1.14
C VAL A 49 2.98 10.07 0.32
N ASP A 50 1.96 9.89 1.17
CA ASP A 50 2.13 10.14 2.60
C ASP A 50 3.13 9.12 3.17
N CYS A 51 4.21 9.63 3.76
CA CYS A 51 5.21 8.81 4.43
C CYS A 51 4.61 7.92 5.54
N ASN A 52 3.49 8.32 6.14
CA ASN A 52 2.77 7.50 7.11
C ASN A 52 2.14 6.26 6.49
N ASP A 53 1.63 6.34 5.25
CA ASP A 53 1.03 5.20 4.57
C ASP A 53 2.09 4.12 4.28
N ILE A 54 3.28 4.55 3.82
CA ILE A 54 4.43 3.65 3.63
C ILE A 54 4.88 3.05 4.98
N LYS A 55 4.92 3.86 6.04
CA LYS A 55 5.33 3.41 7.38
C LYS A 55 4.45 2.27 7.88
N ASP A 56 3.15 2.29 7.57
CA ASP A 56 2.22 1.23 7.98
C ASP A 56 2.48 -0.08 7.22
N TRP A 57 2.83 -0.02 5.93
CA TRP A 57 3.26 -1.20 5.16
C TRP A 57 4.55 -1.80 5.72
N ILE A 58 5.55 -0.97 6.00
CA ILE A 58 6.82 -1.40 6.58
C ILE A 58 6.59 -2.04 7.95
N LYS A 59 5.76 -1.41 8.79
CA LYS A 59 5.43 -1.91 10.12
C LYS A 59 4.77 -3.28 10.05
N TYR A 60 3.82 -3.48 9.13
CA TYR A 60 3.18 -4.78 8.95
C TYR A 60 4.21 -5.88 8.61
N GLY A 61 5.07 -5.62 7.62
CA GLY A 61 6.11 -6.58 7.22
C GLY A 61 7.10 -6.89 8.35
N TYR A 62 7.51 -5.87 9.10
CA TYR A 62 8.38 -6.03 10.27
C TYR A 62 7.74 -6.91 11.36
N ASP A 63 6.47 -6.63 11.69
CA ASP A 63 5.75 -7.38 12.73
C ASP A 63 5.49 -8.83 12.30
N ALA A 64 5.23 -9.08 11.01
CA ALA A 64 5.11 -10.43 10.45
C ALA A 64 6.43 -11.21 10.54
N ALA A 65 7.55 -10.59 10.14
CA ALA A 65 8.87 -11.21 10.25
C ALA A 65 9.23 -11.52 11.72
N LYS A 66 8.89 -10.62 12.65
CA LYS A 66 9.12 -10.83 14.10
C LYS A 66 8.33 -12.01 14.67
N ARG A 67 7.15 -12.31 14.13
CA ARG A 67 6.36 -13.51 14.49
C ARG A 67 6.88 -14.79 13.81
N GLY A 68 7.84 -14.67 12.89
CA GLY A 68 8.29 -15.77 12.06
C GLY A 68 7.25 -16.22 11.04
N ASP A 69 6.44 -15.28 10.53
CA ASP A 69 5.51 -15.55 9.43
C ASP A 69 6.27 -15.52 8.10
N GLU A 70 5.84 -16.38 7.17
CA GLU A 70 6.37 -16.44 5.80
C GLU A 70 5.53 -15.51 4.92
N LEU A 71 6.17 -14.50 4.32
CA LEU A 71 5.52 -13.54 3.42
C LEU A 71 5.73 -13.99 1.96
N ILE A 72 4.63 -14.16 1.22
CA ILE A 72 4.63 -14.57 -0.19
C ILE A 72 3.95 -13.45 -0.97
N PHE A 73 4.61 -12.89 -1.99
CA PHE A 73 4.01 -11.87 -2.86
C PHE A 73 3.37 -12.53 -4.09
N GLU A 74 2.13 -12.13 -4.40
CA GLU A 74 1.37 -12.51 -5.60
C GLU A 74 1.15 -11.31 -6.54
#